data_AF-A0AAD7TJX0-F1
#
_entry.id   AF-A0AAD7TJX0-F1
#
_cell.length_a   1.000
_cell.length_b   1.000
_cell.length_c   1.000
_cell.angle_alpha   90.00
_cell.angle_beta   90.00
_cell.angle_gamma   90.00
#
_symmetry.space_group_name_H-M   'P 1'
#
loop_
_entity.id
_entity.type
_entity.pdbx_description
1 polymer ?
#
loop_
_entity_poly.entity_id
_entity_poly.type
_entity_poly.pdbx_seq_one_letter_code
_entity_poly.pdbx_strand_id
1 'polypeptide(L)'
;MSTALSSSSIYDVNPYEGHPNLSELEAEVLWQYAKLSQNIKELIAETRRVSEAPDEKLLKQLRALEVKMGLVLTLFKASVWAVINEQPLADTSSVYADTTADHTITR
;
A
#
# COMPACT_ATOMS: atom_id res chain seq x y z
N MET A 1 -11.49 -47.00 13.86
CA MET A 1 -10.26 -46.74 13.09
C MET A 1 -10.57 -45.56 12.18
N SER A 2 -10.25 -44.33 12.59
CA SER A 2 -10.55 -43.12 11.84
C SER A 2 -9.43 -42.88 10.83
N THR A 3 -9.60 -43.36 9.61
CA THR A 3 -8.70 -43.11 8.49
C THR A 3 -8.70 -41.62 8.17
N ALA A 4 -7.57 -40.96 8.37
CA ALA A 4 -7.36 -39.59 7.91
C ALA A 4 -7.38 -39.62 6.37
N LEU A 5 -8.51 -39.24 5.75
CA LEU A 5 -8.57 -39.03 4.32
C LEU A 5 -7.63 -37.87 3.96
N SER A 6 -6.62 -38.15 3.13
CA SER A 6 -5.83 -37.12 2.48
C SER A 6 -6.75 -36.15 1.73
N SER A 7 -6.47 -34.85 1.79
CA SER A 7 -7.31 -33.77 1.24
C SER A 7 -7.71 -33.96 -0.23
N SER A 8 -6.90 -34.65 -1.04
CA SER A 8 -7.21 -34.98 -2.43
C SER A 8 -8.33 -36.02 -2.57
N SER A 9 -8.37 -37.01 -1.66
CA SER A 9 -9.29 -38.15 -1.73
C SER A 9 -10.75 -37.77 -1.51
N ILE A 10 -11.03 -36.63 -0.89
CA ILE A 10 -12.42 -36.20 -0.61
C ILE A 10 -13.15 -35.69 -1.85
N TYR A 11 -12.44 -35.40 -2.93
CA TYR A 11 -13.05 -34.96 -4.18
C TYR A 11 -13.42 -36.12 -5.09
N ASP A 12 -12.74 -37.26 -4.97
CA ASP A 12 -12.85 -38.40 -5.89
C ASP A 12 -13.89 -39.44 -5.44
N VAL A 13 -14.02 -39.68 -4.13
CA VAL A 13 -14.91 -40.72 -3.59
C VAL A 13 -15.68 -40.18 -2.40
N ASN A 14 -16.98 -40.45 -2.34
CA ASN A 14 -17.82 -40.10 -1.19
C ASN A 14 -17.58 -41.11 -0.04
N PRO A 15 -16.94 -40.71 1.08
CA PRO A 15 -16.67 -41.62 2.19
C PRO A 15 -17.92 -41.93 3.03
N TYR A 16 -19.03 -41.24 2.80
CA TYR A 16 -20.29 -41.41 3.53
C TYR A 16 -21.30 -42.27 2.77
N GLU A 17 -20.98 -42.70 1.55
CA GLU A 17 -21.87 -43.50 0.72
C GLU A 17 -22.05 -44.92 1.31
N GLY A 18 -23.30 -45.39 1.38
CA GLY A 18 -23.62 -46.73 1.92
C GLY A 18 -23.51 -46.85 3.45
N HIS A 19 -23.41 -45.75 4.19
CA HIS A 19 -23.39 -45.80 5.65
C HIS A 19 -24.76 -46.25 6.20
N PRO A 20 -24.84 -47.27 7.07
CA PRO A 20 -26.10 -47.90 7.48
C PRO A 20 -27.04 -47.01 8.31
N ASN A 21 -26.55 -45.87 8.79
CA ASN A 21 -27.31 -44.92 9.61
C ASN A 21 -27.61 -43.60 8.88
N LEU A 22 -27.24 -43.48 7.61
CA LEU A 22 -27.42 -42.27 6.82
C LEU A 22 -28.33 -42.58 5.64
N SER A 23 -29.28 -41.69 5.38
CA SER A 23 -29.97 -41.68 4.10
C SER A 23 -29.01 -41.29 2.98
N GLU A 24 -29.27 -41.72 1.75
CA GLU A 24 -28.46 -41.39 0.57
C GLU A 24 -28.30 -39.87 0.40
N LEU A 25 -29.36 -39.10 0.66
CA LEU A 25 -29.33 -37.65 0.63
C LEU A 25 -28.45 -37.06 1.75
N GLU A 26 -28.48 -37.63 2.94
CA GLU A 26 -27.69 -37.15 4.09
C GLU A 26 -26.20 -37.39 3.86
N ALA A 27 -25.84 -38.55 3.31
CA ALA A 27 -24.48 -38.88 2.91
C ALA A 27 -23.94 -37.91 1.85
N GLU A 28 -24.75 -37.59 0.84
CA GLU A 28 -24.38 -36.63 -0.20
C GLU A 28 -24.19 -35.22 0.37
N VAL A 29 -25.12 -34.75 1.20
CA VAL A 29 -25.04 -33.42 1.81
C VAL A 29 -23.81 -33.30 2.71
N LEU A 30 -23.50 -34.32 3.52
CA LEU A 30 -22.29 -34.34 4.35
C LEU A 30 -21.00 -34.31 3.51
N TRP A 31 -20.99 -35.01 2.37
CA TRP A 31 -19.86 -34.97 1.45
C TRP A 31 -19.66 -33.57 0.84
N GLN A 32 -20.74 -32.92 0.42
CA GLN A 32 -20.68 -31.55 -0.10
C GLN A 32 -20.21 -30.55 0.96
N TYR A 33 -20.66 -30.68 2.22
CA TYR A 33 -20.13 -29.86 3.31
C TYR A 33 -18.66 -30.13 3.60
N ALA A 34 -18.21 -31.39 3.50
CA ALA A 34 -16.81 -31.72 3.68
C ALA A 34 -15.94 -31.06 2.60
N LYS A 35 -16.35 -31.13 1.32
CA LYS A 35 -15.70 -30.40 0.21
C LYS A 35 -15.69 -28.89 0.43
N LEU A 36 -16.83 -28.31 0.83
CA LEU A 36 -16.92 -26.88 1.11
C LEU A 36 -15.95 -26.47 2.23
N SER A 37 -15.88 -27.26 3.31
CA SER A 37 -14.97 -26.97 4.42
C SER A 37 -13.50 -26.99 3.99
N GLN A 38 -13.15 -27.89 3.06
CA GLN A 38 -11.81 -27.99 2.51
C GLN A 38 -11.50 -26.79 1.60
N ASN A 39 -12.42 -26.42 0.72
CA ASN A 39 -12.31 -25.23 -0.13
C ASN A 39 -12.17 -23.95 0.70
N ILE A 40 -12.90 -23.83 1.80
CA ILE A 40 -12.80 -22.68 2.73
C ILE A 40 -11.40 -22.65 3.38
N LYS A 41 -10.85 -23.78 3.81
CA LYS A 41 -9.50 -23.85 4.38
C LYS A 41 -8.44 -23.41 3.36
N GLU A 42 -8.57 -23.85 2.11
CA GLU A 42 -7.68 -23.46 1.02
C GLU A 42 -7.79 -21.96 0.71
N LEU A 43 -9.02 -21.43 0.66
CA LEU A 43 -9.26 -20.01 0.47
C LEU A 43 -8.64 -19.17 1.59
N ILE A 44 -8.80 -19.59 2.85
CA ILE A 44 -8.19 -18.92 4.01
C ILE A 44 -6.67 -18.95 3.89
N ALA A 45 -6.09 -20.10 3.55
CA ALA A 45 -4.65 -20.25 3.38
C ALA A 45 -4.11 -19.34 2.27
N GLU A 46 -4.77 -19.29 1.12
CA GLU A 46 -4.35 -18.43 0.01
C GLU A 46 -4.59 -16.95 0.31
N THR A 47 -5.71 -16.60 0.96
CA THR A 47 -5.97 -15.22 1.41
C THR A 47 -4.91 -14.76 2.40
N ARG A 48 -4.51 -15.64 3.33
CA ARG A 48 -3.43 -15.38 4.26
C ARG A 48 -2.10 -15.20 3.53
N ARG A 49 -1.79 -16.06 2.55
CA ARG A 49 -0.60 -15.94 1.71
C ARG A 49 -0.54 -14.60 0.96
N VAL A 50 -1.65 -14.17 0.38
CA VAL A 50 -1.75 -12.90 -0.35
C VAL A 50 -1.72 -11.70 0.59
N SER A 51 -2.33 -11.80 1.78
CA SER A 51 -2.33 -10.74 2.79
C SER A 51 -0.96 -10.57 3.47
N GLU A 52 -0.28 -11.67 3.79
CA GLU A 52 1.03 -11.69 4.44
C GLU A 52 2.20 -11.43 3.48
N ALA A 53 1.96 -11.51 2.16
CA ALA A 53 2.91 -11.08 1.14
C ALA A 53 2.46 -9.73 0.54
N PRO A 54 2.51 -8.61 1.30
CA PRO A 54 2.38 -7.31 0.69
C PRO A 54 3.46 -7.21 -0.37
N ASP A 55 3.05 -6.86 -1.60
CA ASP A 55 3.84 -7.01 -2.80
C ASP A 55 5.19 -6.29 -2.65
N GLU A 56 6.24 -7.02 -2.19
CA GLU A 56 7.56 -6.45 -1.92
C GLU A 56 8.11 -5.77 -3.17
N LYS A 57 7.72 -6.28 -4.33
CA LYS A 57 8.03 -5.72 -5.64
C LYS A 57 7.42 -4.33 -5.78
N LEU A 58 6.15 -4.15 -5.40
CA LEU A 58 5.48 -2.85 -5.41
C LEU A 58 6.16 -1.87 -4.44
N LEU A 59 6.50 -2.30 -3.22
CA LEU A 59 7.22 -1.45 -2.27
C LEU A 59 8.62 -1.05 -2.77
N LYS A 60 9.36 -1.97 -3.39
CA LYS A 60 10.66 -1.67 -4.02
C LYS A 60 10.52 -0.66 -5.16
N GLN A 61 9.47 -0.80 -5.99
CA GLN A 61 9.18 0.14 -7.07
C GLN A 61 8.78 1.52 -6.54
N LEU A 62 7.92 1.59 -5.52
CA LEU A 62 7.53 2.83 -4.87
C LEU A 62 8.73 3.56 -4.26
N ARG A 63 9.61 2.84 -3.56
CA ARG A 63 10.83 3.42 -2.98
C ARG A 63 11.78 3.96 -4.05
N ALA A 64 11.94 3.25 -5.17
CA ALA A 64 12.75 3.73 -6.29
C ALA A 64 12.14 4.99 -6.92
N LEU A 65 10.82 5.09 -6.97
CA LEU A 65 10.11 6.27 -7.47
C LEU A 65 10.25 7.46 -6.50
N GLU A 66 10.10 7.22 -5.20
CA GLU A 66 10.31 8.22 -4.14
C GLU A 66 11.69 8.87 -4.24
N VAL A 67 12.75 8.07 -4.37
CA VAL A 67 14.13 8.59 -4.49
C VAL A 67 14.28 9.47 -5.73
N LYS A 68 13.75 9.04 -6.88
CA LYS A 68 13.84 9.79 -8.13
C LYS A 68 13.07 11.11 -8.05
N MET A 69 11.84 11.07 -7.54
CA MET A 69 11.01 12.27 -7.41
C MET A 69 11.53 13.22 -6.33
N GLY A 70 12.07 12.69 -5.23
CA GLY A 70 12.72 13.49 -4.19
C GLY A 70 13.96 14.23 -4.71
N LEU A 71 14.76 13.57 -5.56
CA LEU A 71 15.90 14.20 -6.22
C LEU A 71 15.44 15.33 -7.16
N VAL A 72 14.44 15.06 -8.01
CA VAL A 72 13.86 16.06 -8.93
C VAL A 72 13.31 17.25 -8.15
N LEU A 73 12.55 17.02 -7.08
CA LEU A 73 12.01 18.07 -6.22
C LEU A 73 13.11 18.91 -5.58
N THR A 74 14.18 18.27 -5.11
CA THR A 74 15.32 18.96 -4.48
C THR A 74 16.05 19.84 -5.49
N LEU A 75 16.36 19.31 -6.68
CA LEU A 75 16.96 20.07 -7.78
C LEU A 75 16.08 21.24 -8.21
N PHE A 76 14.78 21.01 -8.33
CA PHE A 76 13.81 22.05 -8.68
C PHE A 76 13.75 23.16 -7.61
N LYS A 77 13.72 22.80 -6.33
CA LYS A 77 13.75 23.78 -5.24
C LYS A 77 15.05 24.58 -5.25
N ALA A 78 16.18 23.92 -5.46
CA ALA A 78 17.48 24.59 -5.56
C ALA A 78 17.52 25.54 -6.76
N SER A 79 17.00 25.15 -7.93
CA SER A 79 16.95 26.01 -9.11
C SER A 79 16.06 27.23 -8.91
N VAL A 80 14.89 27.05 -8.27
CA VAL A 80 14.01 28.18 -7.94
C VAL A 80 14.68 29.12 -6.95
N TRP A 81 15.32 28.58 -5.91
CA TRP A 81 16.01 29.40 -4.91
C TRP A 81 17.18 30.18 -5.52
N ALA A 82 17.97 29.55 -6.41
CA ALA A 82 19.04 30.22 -7.14
C ALA A 82 18.52 31.41 -7.95
N VAL A 83 17.42 31.24 -8.70
CA VAL A 83 16.81 32.33 -9.49
C VAL A 83 16.26 33.46 -8.61
N ILE A 84 15.62 33.14 -7.48
CA ILE A 84 15.10 34.14 -6.55
C ILE A 84 16.25 34.92 -5.88
N ASN A 85 17.33 34.23 -5.49
CA ASN A 85 18.47 34.86 -4.84
C ASN A 85 19.31 35.72 -5.81
N GLU A 86 19.33 35.37 -7.10
CA GLU A 86 20.00 36.15 -8.16
C GLU A 86 19.18 37.35 -8.64
N GLN A 87 17.92 37.52 -8.20
CA GLN A 87 17.23 38.79 -8.38
C GLN A 87 18.05 39.84 -7.61
N PRO A 88 18.61 40.87 -8.29
CA PRO A 88 19.14 42.01 -7.56
C PRO A 88 18.03 42.50 -6.66
N LEU A 89 18.37 42.89 -5.43
CA LEU A 89 17.48 43.64 -4.55
C LEU A 89 16.98 44.85 -5.35
N ALA A 90 15.87 44.70 -6.07
CA ALA A 90 15.27 45.78 -6.82
C ALA A 90 14.75 46.74 -5.78
N ASP A 91 15.58 47.72 -5.47
CA ASP A 91 15.23 49.04 -5.00
C ASP A 91 14.14 49.08 -3.92
N THR A 92 14.41 48.48 -2.76
CA THR A 92 13.69 48.84 -1.52
C THR A 92 14.48 49.83 -0.66
N SER A 93 15.60 50.36 -1.17
CA SER A 93 16.38 51.43 -0.52
C SER A 93 16.17 52.83 -1.13
N SER A 94 15.36 52.99 -2.19
CA SER A 94 15.09 54.31 -2.78
C SER A 94 13.78 54.98 -2.30
N VAL A 95 12.98 54.30 -1.47
CA VAL A 95 11.70 54.82 -0.95
C VAL A 95 11.85 55.59 0.37
N TYR A 96 13.02 55.52 1.02
CA TYR A 96 13.36 56.41 2.14
C TYR A 96 14.42 57.41 1.69
N ALA A 97 14.06 58.26 0.73
CA ALA A 97 14.73 59.54 0.59
C ALA A 97 14.50 60.30 1.89
N ASP A 98 15.54 60.33 2.73
CA ASP A 98 15.62 61.14 3.93
C ASP A 98 15.30 62.60 3.58
N THR A 99 14.05 62.98 3.83
CA THR A 99 13.51 64.33 3.62
C THR A 99 13.63 65.17 4.88
N THR A 100 14.46 64.75 5.83
CA THR A 100 14.74 65.50 7.05
C THR A 100 16.00 66.34 6.85
N ALA A 101 15.95 67.24 5.87
CA ALA A 101 16.87 68.36 5.81
C ALA A 101 16.63 69.23 7.06
N ASP A 102 17.48 69.03 8.06
CA ASP A 102 17.49 69.78 9.31
C ASP A 102 17.88 71.24 9.00
N HIS A 103 16.88 72.13 8.99
CA HIS A 103 17.05 73.57 8.85
C HIS A 103 16.94 74.26 10.22
N THR A 104 17.77 73.88 11.19
CA THR A 104 17.82 74.58 12.49
C THR A 104 19.06 75.48 12.60
N ILE A 105 18.91 76.68 12.02
CA ILE A 105 19.41 78.00 12.47
C ILE A 105 20.70 78.03 13.32
N THR A 106 21.79 78.49 12.72
CA THR A 106 22.85 79.26 13.41
C THR A 106 22.71 80.74 13.05
N ARG A 107 22.05 81.53 13.91
CA ARG A 107 22.46 82.89 14.31
C ARG A 107 21.54 83.45 15.39
#